data_AF-A0A958N2H6-F1
#
_entry.id   AF-A0A958N2H6-F1
#
_cell.length_a   1.000
_cell.length_b   1.000
_cell.length_c   1.000
_cell.angle_alpha   90.00
_cell.angle_beta   90.00
_cell.angle_gamma   90.00
#
_symmetry.space_group_name_H-M   'P 1'
#
loop_
_entity.id
_entity.type
_entity.pdbx_description
1 polymer ?
#
loop_
_entity_poly.entity_id
_entity_poly.type
_entity_poly.pdbx_seq_one_letter_code
_entity_poly.pdbx_strand_id
1 'polypeptide(L)' 'MKNLILEFFPKADLSHVEKLGVGTTESWDSVNHFNFMMAVEEEYNVQFSTEEISELKNISQIITSLKEKGVSF' A
#
# COMPACT_ATOMS: atom_id res chain seq x y z
N MET A 1 5.11 -7.13 1.84
CA MET A 1 5.14 -5.81 1.16
C MET A 1 5.63 -5.90 -0.28
N LYS A 2 6.92 -6.18 -0.57
CA LYS A 2 7.40 -6.22 -1.97
C LYS A 2 6.62 -7.22 -2.85
N ASN A 3 6.35 -8.42 -2.33
CA ASN A 3 5.56 -9.43 -3.05
C ASN A 3 4.15 -8.91 -3.34
N LEU A 4 3.46 -8.36 -2.33
CA LEU A 4 2.13 -7.78 -2.47
C LEU A 4 2.08 -6.66 -3.53
N ILE A 5 3.10 -5.80 -3.58
CA ILE A 5 3.21 -4.75 -4.61
C ILE A 5 3.30 -5.38 -6.00
N LEU A 6 4.10 -6.42 -6.18
CA LEU A 6 4.25 -7.08 -7.48
C LEU A 6 3.04 -7.94 -7.88
N GLU A 7 2.27 -8.44 -6.91
CA GLU A 7 1.01 -9.14 -7.17
C GLU A 7 -0.06 -8.18 -7.72
N PHE A 8 -0.21 -7.00 -7.12
CA PHE A 8 -1.19 -6.00 -7.54
C PHE A 8 -0.72 -5.15 -8.72
N PHE A 9 0.58 -4.85 -8.77
CA PHE A 9 1.19 -3.95 -9.75
C PHE A 9 2.44 -4.61 -10.37
N PRO A 10 2.30 -5.64 -11.22
CA PRO A 10 3.44 -6.42 -11.73
C PRO A 10 4.46 -5.63 -12.56
N LYS A 11 4.06 -4.46 -13.07
CA LYS A 11 4.90 -3.55 -13.87
C LYS A 11 5.45 -2.37 -13.07
N ALA A 12 5.27 -2.35 -11.75
CA ALA A 12 5.76 -1.27 -10.91
C ALA A 12 7.30 -1.20 -10.92
N ASP A 13 7.85 0.02 -11.03
CA ASP A 13 9.28 0.26 -10.86
C ASP A 13 9.64 0.27 -9.38
N LEU A 14 10.35 -0.75 -8.91
CA LEU A 14 10.76 -0.88 -7.52
C LEU A 14 12.01 -0.06 -7.16
N SER A 15 12.61 0.66 -8.11
CA SER A 15 13.80 1.50 -7.86
C SER A 15 13.53 2.63 -6.86
N HIS A 16 12.28 3.09 -6.79
CA HIS A 16 11.79 4.12 -5.86
C HIS A 16 10.47 3.68 -5.21
N VAL A 17 10.45 2.45 -4.70
CA VAL A 17 9.24 1.78 -4.20
C VAL A 17 8.49 2.60 -3.15
N GLU A 18 9.21 3.37 -2.33
CA GLU A 18 8.64 4.20 -1.26
C GLU A 18 7.76 5.34 -1.77
N LYS A 19 7.97 5.78 -3.01
CA LYS A 19 7.19 6.84 -3.65
C LYS A 19 6.01 6.32 -4.45
N LEU A 20 5.96 5.01 -4.72
CA LEU A 20 4.83 4.41 -5.45
C LEU A 20 3.54 4.61 -4.66
N GLY A 21 2.46 4.89 -5.39
CA GLY A 21 1.19 5.26 -4.82
C GLY A 21 0.13 5.59 -5.86
N VAL A 22 -1.03 6.05 -5.41
CA VAL A 22 -2.15 6.39 -6.29
C VAL A 22 -1.75 7.45 -7.31
N GLY A 23 -1.95 7.15 -8.59
CA GLY A 23 -1.62 8.04 -9.70
C GLY A 23 -0.15 8.03 -10.12
N THR A 24 0.72 7.24 -9.48
CA THR A 24 2.13 7.07 -9.91
C THR A 24 2.27 6.17 -11.14
N THR A 25 1.30 5.28 -11.36
CA THR A 25 1.19 4.43 -12.56
C THR A 25 -0.27 4.35 -12.99
N GLU A 26 -0.53 4.02 -14.27
CA GLU A 26 -1.90 3.88 -14.78
C GLU A 26 -2.71 2.81 -14.04
N SER A 27 -2.05 1.75 -13.58
CA SER A 27 -2.71 0.66 -12.85
C SER A 27 -3.06 1.02 -11.40
N TRP A 28 -2.43 2.05 -10.83
CA TRP A 28 -2.64 2.44 -9.44
C TRP A 28 -3.67 3.56 -9.33
N ASP A 29 -4.93 3.22 -9.58
CA ASP A 29 -6.08 4.10 -9.40
C ASP A 29 -6.70 3.95 -8.00
N SER A 30 -7.82 4.64 -7.74
CA SER A 30 -8.51 4.59 -6.45
C SER A 30 -9.07 3.20 -6.10
N VAL A 31 -9.51 2.41 -7.10
CA VAL A 31 -10.11 1.10 -6.88
C VAL A 31 -9.02 0.08 -6.54
N ASN A 32 -7.93 0.07 -7.32
CA ASN A 32 -6.79 -0.79 -7.04
C ASN A 32 -6.05 -0.39 -5.76
N HIS A 33 -6.04 0.90 -5.42
CA HIS A 33 -5.54 1.36 -4.12
C HIS A 33 -6.34 0.77 -2.96
N PHE A 34 -7.67 0.85 -3.03
CA PHE A 34 -8.53 0.27 -2.00
C PHE A 34 -8.32 -1.24 -1.88
N ASN A 35 -8.29 -1.97 -2.99
CA ASN A 35 -8.06 -3.42 -2.99
C ASN A 35 -6.67 -3.78 -2.44
N PHE A 36 -5.63 -2.99 -2.78
CA PHE A 36 -4.30 -3.17 -2.23
C PHE A 36 -4.29 -2.95 -0.70
N MET A 37 -4.99 -1.93 -0.20
CA MET A 37 -5.10 -1.70 1.24
C MET A 37 -5.80 -2.86 1.98
N MET A 38 -6.85 -3.45 1.39
CA MET A 38 -7.49 -4.65 1.95
C MET A 38 -6.52 -5.83 2.06
N ALA A 39 -5.69 -6.03 1.03
CA ALA A 39 -4.70 -7.10 1.07
C ALA A 39 -3.55 -6.81 2.05
N VAL A 40 -3.19 -5.54 2.25
CA VAL A 40 -2.25 -5.12 3.30
C VAL A 40 -2.82 -5.42 4.69
N GLU A 41 -4.10 -5.13 4.93
CA GLU A 41 -4.77 -5.47 6.19
C GLU A 41 -4.74 -6.97 6.47
N GLU A 42 -5.06 -7.79 5.47
CA GLU A 42 -5.05 -9.24 5.58
C GLU A 42 -3.64 -9.79 5.85
N GLU A 43 -2.65 -9.38 5.05
CA GLU A 43 -1.25 -9.86 5.15
C GLU A 43 -0.63 -9.55 6.51
N TYR A 44 -0.95 -8.39 7.08
CA TYR A 44 -0.35 -7.93 8.33
C TYR A 44 -1.27 -8.04 9.55
N ASN A 45 -2.48 -8.57 9.38
CA ASN A 45 -3.51 -8.69 10.41
C ASN A 45 -3.74 -7.37 11.17
N VAL A 46 -3.89 -6.29 10.41
CA VAL A 46 -4.20 -4.94 10.91
C VAL A 46 -5.52 -4.44 10.34
N GLN A 47 -6.02 -3.33 10.88
CA GLN A 47 -7.20 -2.66 10.36
C GLN A 47 -6.97 -1.16 10.28
N PHE A 48 -7.40 -0.57 9.17
CA PHE A 48 -7.42 0.85 8.87
C PHE A 48 -8.88 1.30 8.72
N SER A 49 -9.16 2.53 9.15
CA SER A 49 -10.42 3.18 8.82
C SER A 49 -10.44 3.62 7.35
N THR A 50 -11.63 3.93 6.85
CA THR A 50 -11.82 4.52 5.52
C THR A 50 -11.07 5.84 5.36
N GLU A 51 -10.97 6.63 6.42
CA GLU A 51 -10.23 7.89 6.46
C GLU A 51 -8.73 7.63 6.39
N GLU A 52 -8.20 6.69 7.19
CA GLU A 52 -6.78 6.28 7.12
C GLU A 52 -6.42 5.82 5.71
N ILE A 53 -7.22 4.95 5.09
CA ILE A 53 -7.00 4.47 3.71
C ILE A 53 -6.96 5.63 2.70
N SER A 54 -7.82 6.64 2.90
CA SER A 54 -7.85 7.83 2.06
C SER A 54 -6.61 8.72 2.26
N GLU A 55 -6.02 8.77 3.46
CA GLU A 55 -4.83 9.57 3.75
C GLU A 55 -3.52 8.89 3.34
N LEU A 56 -3.50 7.56 3.34
CA LEU A 56 -2.36 6.75 2.91
C LEU A 56 -2.25 6.72 1.38
N LYS A 57 -1.44 7.62 0.81
CA LYS A 57 -1.31 7.80 -0.66
C LYS A 57 -0.14 7.08 -1.29
N ASN A 58 0.87 6.70 -0.53
CA ASN A 58 2.06 6.03 -1.03
C ASN A 58 2.59 4.94 -0.07
N ILE A 59 3.49 4.11 -0.57
CA ILE A 59 4.08 3.00 0.18
C ILE A 59 4.81 3.46 1.44
N SER A 60 5.52 4.60 1.41
CA SER A 60 6.21 5.11 2.60
C SER A 60 5.23 5.40 3.76
N GLN A 61 4.09 6.02 3.45
CA GLN A 61 3.04 6.29 4.44
C GLN A 61 2.43 4.99 4.97
N ILE A 62 2.14 4.02 4.09
CA ILE A 62 1.60 2.72 4.48
C ILE A 62 2.55 1.97 5.42
N ILE A 63 3.84 1.91 5.07
CA ILE A 63 4.87 1.28 5.92
C ILE A 63 4.97 1.98 7.28
N THR A 64 4.89 3.31 7.30
CA THR A 64 4.95 4.09 8.55
C THR A 64 3.75 3.77 9.44
N SER A 65 2.54 3.78 8.88
CA SER A 65 1.33 3.48 9.63
C SER A 65 1.28 2.03 10.13
N LEU A 66 1.78 1.07 9.34
CA LEU A 66 1.95 -0.32 9.80
C LEU A 66 2.89 -0.44 11.00
N LYS A 67 4.01 0.30 11.02
CA LYS A 67 4.93 0.34 12.18
C LYS A 67 4.25 0.93 13.41
N GLU A 68 3.46 1.98 13.24
CA GLU A 68 2.67 2.60 14.33
C GLU A 68 1.64 1.62 14.91
N LYS A 69 1.09 0.72 14.07
CA LYS A 69 0.21 -0.39 14.49
C LYS A 69 0.98 -1.62 15.03
N GLY A 70 2.31 -1.56 15.14
CA GLY A 70 3.14 -2.59 15.77
C GLY A 70 3.65 -3.69 14.82
N VAL A 71 3.51 -3.51 13.51
CA VAL A 71 4.01 -4.47 12.52
C VAL A 71 5.52 -4.31 12.32
N SER A 72 6.25 -5.42 12.32
CA SER A 72 7.67 -5.50 11.99
C SER A 72 7.89 -6.26 10.68
N PHE A 73 8.91 -5.87 9.91
CA PHE A 73 9.27 -6.44 8.61
C PHE A 73 10.78 -6.68 8.53
#